data_AF-A0A8S0ZC72-F1
#
_entry.id   AF-A0A8S0ZC72-F1
#
_cell.length_a   1.000
_cell.length_b   1.000
_cell.length_c   1.000
_cell.angle_alpha   90.00
_cell.angle_beta   90.00
_cell.angle_gamma   90.00
#
_symmetry.space_group_name_H-M   'P 1'
#
loop_
_entity.id
_entity.type
_entity.pdbx_description
1 polymer ?
#
loop_
_entity_poly.entity_id
_entity_poly.type
_entity_poly.pdbx_seq_one_letter_code
_entity_poly.pdbx_strand_id
1 'polypeptide(L)'
;MFNISNIYRNVSVTSYLLQQARFKNKIHWAKLKKKTSPKYKALNHFDDFYGSVFGNKWPSMREALLRRPKYVAVVNNYGDAEETSEYLTNRGAHCLKKLISIQQEFHKQYTPEHAPENPTSIEQESHKINEFMAQQHTNEISNIYPKGDNVPERLEMHDEDHRQNEVIKNKDKFNLPTKTLDQSMAEAEIDTSRIIDPSLGNTNEALYQYIPATKLKGIDDWVPESLHYSYYSKDKDFPLSIEPEAELNFPEHLKVFTYEMDSESRDFPEPRRCQTGVYNYYPMDCGSVLSVLALNLTPGDRLLDLCSAPGGKALVALQTLLPDVVVCNDISISRSNRTPKKYFGSTIFDFETSTRVAGTCLYSNVRRSGYFIDDQGFDKTSVSTMSDTGNYMKVTFAFES
;
A
#
# COMPACT_ATOMS: atom_id res chain seq x y z
N MET A 1 -11.19 -12.21 82.91
CA MET A 1 -12.24 -11.37 82.32
C MET A 1 -11.59 -10.37 81.38
N PHE A 2 -11.51 -10.66 80.09
CA PHE A 2 -11.32 -9.64 79.06
C PHE A 2 -12.08 -10.08 77.81
N ASN A 3 -12.86 -9.13 77.29
CA ASN A 3 -13.99 -9.29 76.41
C ASN A 3 -13.52 -9.40 74.95
N ILE A 4 -14.00 -10.39 74.19
CA ILE A 4 -13.73 -10.51 72.75
C ILE A 4 -14.83 -9.72 72.02
N SER A 5 -14.50 -8.54 71.52
CA SER A 5 -15.33 -7.84 70.55
C SER A 5 -14.97 -8.27 69.13
N ASN A 6 -15.95 -8.89 68.45
CA ASN A 6 -15.93 -9.15 67.02
C ASN A 6 -15.89 -7.83 66.24
N ILE A 7 -14.82 -7.58 65.48
CA ILE A 7 -14.76 -6.52 64.46
C ILE A 7 -14.23 -7.15 63.17
N TYR A 8 -15.20 -7.42 62.28
CA TYR A 8 -15.17 -7.54 60.82
C TYR A 8 -14.12 -8.42 60.12
N ARG A 9 -14.62 -9.59 59.68
CA ARG A 9 -14.23 -10.27 58.43
C ARG A 9 -14.43 -9.33 57.24
N ASN A 10 -13.35 -8.94 56.57
CA ASN A 10 -13.20 -8.87 55.11
C ASN A 10 -11.97 -8.03 54.73
N VAL A 11 -10.78 -8.51 55.09
CA VAL A 11 -9.55 -8.11 54.42
C VAL A 11 -9.11 -9.31 53.58
N SER A 12 -9.34 -9.24 52.27
CA SER A 12 -8.74 -10.19 51.34
C SER A 12 -7.24 -9.95 51.31
N VAL A 13 -6.48 -10.75 52.05
CA VAL A 13 -5.02 -10.76 51.93
C VAL A 13 -4.70 -11.39 50.58
N THR A 14 -4.47 -10.56 49.57
CA THR A 14 -3.95 -11.00 48.27
C THR A 14 -2.50 -11.43 48.50
N SER A 15 -2.28 -12.74 48.60
CA SER A 15 -0.95 -13.31 48.64
C SER A 15 -0.29 -13.18 47.28
N TYR A 16 0.60 -12.20 47.13
CA TYR A 16 1.49 -12.14 45.97
C TYR A 16 2.53 -13.26 46.11
N LEU A 17 2.30 -14.39 45.44
CA LEU A 17 3.34 -15.38 45.18
C LEU A 17 4.35 -14.76 44.20
N LEU A 18 5.42 -14.17 44.73
CA LEU A 18 6.60 -13.81 43.96
C LEU A 18 7.27 -15.09 43.46
N GLN A 19 6.94 -15.49 42.23
CA GLN A 19 7.62 -16.57 41.55
C GLN A 19 9.03 -16.08 41.17
N GLN A 20 10.05 -16.52 41.89
CA GLN A 20 11.45 -16.26 41.52
C GLN A 20 11.77 -16.97 40.20
N ALA A 21 11.62 -16.26 39.08
CA ALA A 21 12.10 -16.71 37.79
C ALA A 21 13.63 -16.60 37.75
N ARG A 22 14.34 -17.73 37.85
CA ARG A 22 15.78 -17.76 37.53
C ARG A 22 15.94 -17.51 36.03
N PHE A 23 16.43 -16.34 35.66
CA PHE A 23 16.90 -16.07 34.30
C PHE A 23 18.08 -17.01 33.99
N LYS A 24 17.84 -18.05 33.19
CA LYS A 24 18.93 -18.90 32.68
C LYS A 24 19.82 -18.06 31.78
N ASN A 25 21.07 -17.92 32.20
CA ASN A 25 22.11 -17.16 31.50
C ASN A 25 22.44 -17.73 30.11
N LYS A 26 22.74 -16.79 29.20
CA LYS A 26 23.45 -16.88 27.91
C LYS A 26 23.09 -18.07 27.00
N ILE A 27 22.19 -17.80 26.05
CA ILE A 27 21.95 -18.66 24.89
C ILE A 27 23.24 -18.69 24.05
N HIS A 28 23.77 -19.87 23.76
CA HIS A 28 24.93 -20.09 22.88
C HIS A 28 24.69 -19.44 21.50
N TRP A 29 25.68 -18.77 20.90
CA TRP A 29 25.53 -18.02 19.65
C TRP A 29 25.00 -18.87 18.49
N ALA A 30 25.36 -20.16 18.42
CA ALA A 30 24.82 -21.11 17.43
C ALA A 30 23.35 -21.52 17.67
N LYS A 31 22.77 -21.22 18.84
CA LYS A 31 21.35 -21.44 19.19
C LYS A 31 20.50 -20.18 19.08
N LEU A 32 21.10 -19.02 18.79
CA LEU A 32 20.36 -17.86 18.30
C LEU A 32 19.83 -18.23 16.92
N LYS A 33 18.65 -18.84 16.85
CA LYS A 33 17.97 -19.09 15.59
C LYS A 33 17.97 -17.78 14.81
N LYS A 34 18.59 -17.75 13.62
CA LYS A 34 18.41 -16.67 12.67
C LYS A 34 16.90 -16.48 12.54
N LYS A 35 16.40 -15.28 12.84
CA LYS A 35 14.97 -15.00 12.83
C LYS A 35 14.51 -15.07 11.37
N THR A 36 14.11 -16.22 10.86
CA THR A 36 13.68 -16.37 9.45
C THR A 36 12.21 -16.00 9.21
N SER A 37 11.57 -15.33 10.18
CA SER A 37 10.17 -14.89 10.08
C SER A 37 10.00 -13.92 8.90
N PRO A 38 8.88 -13.97 8.16
CA PRO A 38 8.55 -12.97 7.15
C PRO A 38 8.67 -11.54 7.65
N LYS A 39 8.30 -11.27 8.91
CA LYS A 39 8.44 -9.95 9.55
C LYS A 39 9.90 -9.49 9.64
N TYR A 40 10.81 -10.41 9.91
CA TYR A 40 12.24 -10.11 10.00
C TYR A 40 12.86 -9.92 8.61
N LYS A 41 12.44 -10.73 7.62
CA LYS A 41 12.84 -10.52 6.22
C LYS A 41 12.39 -9.15 5.70
N ALA A 42 11.13 -8.78 5.95
CA ALA A 42 10.61 -7.46 5.58
C ALA A 42 11.36 -6.33 6.28
N LEU A 43 11.68 -6.47 7.57
CA LEU A 43 12.43 -5.46 8.30
C LEU A 43 13.86 -5.29 7.79
N ASN A 44 14.54 -6.39 7.45
CA ASN A 44 15.87 -6.34 6.84
C ASN A 44 15.81 -5.66 5.46
N HIS A 45 14.84 -6.04 4.63
CA HIS A 45 14.62 -5.40 3.33
C HIS A 45 14.36 -3.88 3.48
N PHE A 46 13.56 -3.47 4.47
CA PHE A 46 13.36 -2.05 4.78
C PHE A 46 14.63 -1.36 5.26
N ASP A 47 15.43 -2.03 6.10
CA ASP A 47 16.71 -1.48 6.57
C ASP A 47 17.71 -1.28 5.43
N ASP A 48 17.75 -2.21 4.47
CA ASP A 48 18.62 -2.13 3.31
C ASP A 48 18.15 -1.05 2.32
N PHE A 49 16.87 -1.07 1.93
CA PHE A 49 16.30 -0.12 0.98
C PHE A 49 16.14 1.28 1.59
N TYR A 50 15.29 1.45 2.60
CA TYR A 50 14.98 2.76 3.17
C TYR A 50 16.15 3.36 3.97
N GLY A 51 17.06 2.52 4.49
CA GLY A 51 18.30 2.99 5.08
C GLY A 51 19.20 3.72 4.09
N SER A 52 19.29 3.23 2.84
CA SER A 52 20.04 3.91 1.78
C SER A 52 19.37 5.22 1.33
N VAL A 53 18.03 5.23 1.22
CA VAL A 53 17.25 6.38 0.74
C VAL A 53 17.22 7.51 1.77
N PHE A 54 16.82 7.21 3.00
CA PHE A 54 16.60 8.22 4.04
C PHE A 54 17.81 8.47 4.94
N GLY A 55 18.85 7.62 4.87
CA GLY A 55 20.09 7.77 5.63
C GLY A 55 19.84 7.99 7.12
N ASN A 56 20.30 9.14 7.64
CA ASN A 56 20.17 9.49 9.06
C ASN A 56 18.72 9.69 9.55
N LYS A 57 17.75 9.89 8.64
CA LYS A 57 16.32 9.97 9.01
C LYS A 57 15.68 8.58 9.14
N TRP A 58 16.28 7.53 8.56
CA TRP A 58 15.71 6.19 8.58
C TRP A 58 15.52 5.63 10.01
N PRO A 59 16.47 5.74 10.95
CA PRO A 59 16.30 5.20 12.30
C PRO A 59 15.04 5.72 13.01
N SER A 60 14.70 7.01 12.88
CA SER A 60 13.50 7.59 13.50
C SER A 60 12.22 7.11 12.82
N MET A 61 12.21 7.02 11.48
CA MET A 61 11.08 6.48 10.71
C MET A 61 10.86 4.99 11.03
N ARG A 62 11.93 4.21 11.10
CA ARG A 62 11.91 2.80 11.48
C ARG A 62 11.35 2.60 12.89
N GLU A 63 11.77 3.42 13.85
CA GLU A 63 11.18 3.39 15.18
C GLU A 63 9.68 3.69 15.14
N ALA A 64 9.24 4.67 14.35
CA ALA A 64 7.82 4.98 14.18
C ALA A 64 7.04 3.81 13.57
N LEU A 65 7.59 3.13 12.55
CA LEU A 65 6.99 1.94 11.92
C LEU A 65 6.81 0.77 12.91
N LEU A 66 7.69 0.65 13.90
CA LEU A 66 7.64 -0.40 14.91
C LEU A 66 6.74 -0.05 16.11
N ARG A 67 6.34 1.22 16.26
CA ARG A 67 5.41 1.69 17.30
C ARG A 67 3.96 1.44 16.90
N ARG A 68 3.05 1.60 17.86
CA ARG A 68 1.61 1.57 17.57
C ARG A 68 1.25 2.79 16.71
N PRO A 69 0.45 2.61 15.64
CA PRO A 69 0.03 3.71 14.80
C PRO A 69 -0.89 4.66 15.57
N LYS A 70 -0.80 5.95 15.25
CA LYS A 70 -1.68 6.98 15.77
C LYS A 70 -2.90 7.08 14.87
N TYR A 71 -4.09 6.97 15.45
CA TYR A 71 -5.35 7.10 14.71
C TYR A 71 -5.92 8.51 14.82
N VAL A 72 -6.80 8.84 13.88
CA VAL A 72 -7.71 9.98 13.92
C VAL A 72 -9.15 9.49 13.95
N ALA A 73 -10.03 10.27 14.55
CA ALA A 73 -11.47 10.01 14.58
C ALA A 73 -12.18 10.89 13.54
N VAL A 74 -12.69 10.27 12.48
CA VAL A 74 -13.53 10.93 11.48
C VAL A 74 -14.98 10.90 11.97
N VAL A 75 -15.51 12.04 12.38
CA VAL A 75 -16.87 12.16 12.90
C VAL A 75 -17.87 11.88 11.78
N ASN A 76 -18.94 11.17 12.13
CA ASN A 76 -19.96 10.79 11.19
C ASN A 76 -21.08 11.84 11.12
N ASN A 77 -21.22 12.48 9.97
CA ASN A 77 -22.26 13.48 9.70
C ASN A 77 -23.69 12.92 9.64
N TYR A 78 -23.85 11.59 9.47
CA TYR A 78 -25.15 10.92 9.48
C TYR A 78 -25.61 10.51 10.90
N GLY A 79 -24.83 10.83 11.94
CA GLY A 79 -25.15 10.59 13.35
C GLY A 79 -25.23 11.89 14.15
N ASP A 80 -24.92 11.79 15.44
CA ASP A 80 -24.94 12.90 16.39
C ASP A 80 -23.60 13.66 16.33
N ALA A 81 -23.34 14.33 15.19
CA ALA A 81 -22.02 14.89 14.87
C ALA A 81 -21.55 15.97 15.87
N GLU A 82 -22.45 16.84 16.34
CA GLU A 82 -22.10 17.90 17.30
C GLU A 82 -21.82 17.33 18.69
N GLU A 83 -22.69 16.45 19.20
CA GLU A 83 -22.49 15.75 20.49
C GLU A 83 -21.18 14.95 20.48
N THR A 84 -20.88 14.29 19.37
CA THR A 84 -19.64 13.54 19.20
C THR A 84 -18.41 14.46 19.19
N SER A 85 -18.51 15.60 18.52
CA SER A 85 -17.42 16.59 18.47
C SER A 85 -17.13 17.16 19.86
N GLU A 86 -18.17 17.46 20.64
CA GLU A 86 -18.05 17.92 22.02
C GLU A 86 -17.46 16.81 22.91
N TYR A 87 -17.95 15.58 22.79
CA TYR A 87 -17.42 14.42 23.53
C TYR A 87 -15.92 14.21 23.27
N LEU A 88 -15.48 14.27 22.02
CA LEU A 88 -14.06 14.11 21.66
C LEU A 88 -13.23 15.30 22.18
N THR A 89 -13.76 16.52 22.10
CA THR A 89 -13.10 17.72 22.63
C THR A 89 -12.91 17.64 24.15
N ASN A 90 -13.94 17.19 24.89
CA ASN A 90 -13.88 17.02 26.34
C ASN A 90 -12.87 15.95 26.78
N ARG A 91 -12.43 15.07 25.87
CA ARG A 91 -11.36 14.11 26.10
C ARG A 91 -9.96 14.65 25.75
N GLY A 92 -9.85 15.87 25.26
CA GLY A 92 -8.60 16.47 24.81
C GLY A 92 -8.23 16.15 23.36
N ALA A 93 -9.18 15.72 22.52
CA ALA A 93 -8.96 15.62 21.09
C ALA A 93 -9.27 16.96 20.41
N HIS A 94 -8.46 17.33 19.42
CA HIS A 94 -8.56 18.59 18.70
C HIS A 94 -9.01 18.36 17.26
N CYS A 95 -9.84 19.26 16.74
CA CYS A 95 -10.27 19.23 15.35
C CYS A 95 -9.11 19.64 14.42
N LEU A 96 -8.77 18.78 13.46
CA LEU A 96 -7.66 18.95 12.52
C LEU A 96 -7.82 20.22 11.68
N LYS A 97 -9.04 20.56 11.26
CA LYS A 97 -9.33 21.80 10.52
C LYS A 97 -8.89 23.03 11.31
N LYS A 98 -9.17 23.06 12.62
CA LYS A 98 -8.77 24.17 13.52
C LYS A 98 -7.25 24.21 13.69
N LEU A 99 -6.60 23.06 13.82
CA LEU A 99 -5.13 22.99 13.92
C LEU A 99 -4.46 23.53 12.65
N ILE A 100 -4.98 23.15 11.47
CA ILE A 100 -4.46 23.62 10.18
C ILE A 100 -4.63 25.14 10.06
N SER A 101 -5.81 25.68 10.38
CA SER A 101 -6.03 27.13 10.30
C SER A 101 -5.12 27.91 11.24
N ILE A 102 -4.95 27.45 12.48
CA ILE A 102 -4.02 28.05 13.46
C ILE A 102 -2.58 28.00 12.92
N GLN A 103 -2.16 26.87 12.35
CA GLN A 103 -0.81 26.73 11.80
C GLN A 103 -0.58 27.66 10.59
N GLN A 104 -1.60 27.81 9.72
CA GLN A 104 -1.54 28.74 8.59
C GLN A 104 -1.44 30.19 9.06
N GLU A 105 -2.22 30.58 10.06
CA GLU A 105 -2.14 31.92 10.68
C GLU A 105 -0.77 32.16 11.32
N PHE A 106 -0.22 31.17 12.02
CA PHE A 106 1.11 31.24 12.63
C PHE A 106 2.21 31.46 11.58
N HIS A 107 2.20 30.70 10.47
CA HIS A 107 3.17 30.88 9.39
C HIS A 107 3.04 32.24 8.67
N LYS A 108 1.83 32.80 8.58
CA LYS A 108 1.63 34.15 8.02
C LYS A 108 2.24 35.24 8.92
N GLN A 109 2.21 35.04 10.24
CA GLN A 109 2.74 36.00 11.23
C GLN A 109 4.25 35.86 11.45
N TYR A 110 4.75 34.62 11.39
CA TYR A 110 6.15 34.29 11.58
C TYR A 110 6.70 33.67 10.31
N THR A 111 7.21 34.51 9.41
CA THR A 111 8.04 34.03 8.30
C THR A 111 9.41 33.67 8.89
N PRO A 112 9.83 32.39 8.91
CA PRO A 112 11.18 32.07 9.32
C PRO A 112 12.17 32.77 8.38
N GLU A 113 13.23 33.36 8.93
CA GLU A 113 14.38 33.78 8.13
C GLU A 113 14.88 32.55 7.37
N HIS A 114 14.68 32.52 6.04
CA HIS A 114 15.06 31.39 5.22
C HIS A 114 16.58 31.15 5.35
N ALA A 115 16.97 30.03 5.96
CA ALA A 115 18.25 29.42 5.65
C ALA A 115 18.24 29.06 4.15
N PRO A 116 19.34 29.27 3.41
CA PRO A 116 19.37 29.11 1.97
C PRO A 116 18.83 27.72 1.58
N GLU A 117 17.86 27.71 0.69
CA GLU A 117 17.28 26.51 0.10
C GLU A 117 18.38 25.76 -0.66
N ASN A 118 18.97 24.77 0.00
CA ASN A 118 19.69 23.71 -0.69
C ASN A 118 18.70 23.00 -1.63
N PRO A 119 19.15 22.45 -2.78
CA PRO A 119 18.26 21.85 -3.77
C PRO A 119 17.26 20.92 -3.09
N THR A 120 15.99 21.08 -3.48
CA THR A 120 14.83 20.47 -2.82
C THR A 120 15.13 19.04 -2.36
N SER A 121 14.81 18.73 -1.10
CA SER A 121 15.09 17.42 -0.50
C SER A 121 14.61 16.24 -1.37
N ILE A 122 13.58 16.47 -2.17
CA ILE A 122 13.00 15.53 -3.13
C ILE A 122 13.97 15.18 -4.27
N GLU A 123 14.70 16.15 -4.83
CA GLU A 123 15.68 15.91 -5.89
C GLU A 123 16.87 15.10 -5.38
N GLN A 124 17.37 15.44 -4.19
CA GLN A 124 18.46 14.72 -3.52
C GLN A 124 18.06 13.28 -3.14
N GLU A 125 16.84 13.08 -2.64
CA GLU A 125 16.29 11.76 -2.35
C GLU A 125 16.14 10.94 -3.64
N SER A 126 15.69 11.56 -4.74
CA SER A 126 15.58 10.88 -6.04
C SER A 126 16.93 10.44 -6.60
N HIS A 127 17.99 11.22 -6.38
CA HIS A 127 19.34 10.84 -6.82
C HIS A 127 19.88 9.64 -6.04
N LYS A 128 19.65 9.57 -4.73
CA LYS A 128 20.06 8.42 -3.89
C LYS A 128 19.33 7.14 -4.27
N ILE A 129 18.04 7.25 -4.60
CA ILE A 129 17.25 6.12 -5.11
C ILE A 129 17.91 5.59 -6.40
N ASN A 130 18.21 6.47 -7.37
CA ASN A 130 18.87 6.08 -8.62
C ASN A 130 20.23 5.38 -8.39
N GLU A 131 21.03 5.89 -7.46
CA GLU A 131 22.33 5.29 -7.12
C GLU A 131 22.19 3.90 -6.49
N PHE A 132 21.25 3.73 -5.54
CA PHE A 132 20.96 2.43 -4.95
C PHE A 132 20.48 1.41 -5.99
N MET A 133 19.59 1.83 -6.90
CA MET A 133 19.08 0.97 -7.96
C MET A 133 20.20 0.47 -8.89
N ALA A 134 21.11 1.35 -9.28
CA ALA A 134 22.27 0.98 -10.11
C ALA A 134 23.17 -0.04 -9.40
N GLN A 135 23.38 0.11 -8.09
CA GLN A 135 24.17 -0.83 -7.29
C GLN A 135 23.50 -2.22 -7.18
N GLN A 136 22.20 -2.27 -6.88
CA GLN A 136 21.46 -3.54 -6.79
C GLN A 136 21.45 -4.28 -8.12
N HIS A 137 21.20 -3.54 -9.21
CA HIS A 137 21.21 -4.09 -10.55
C HIS A 137 22.58 -4.69 -10.91
N THR A 138 23.67 -3.98 -10.61
CA THR A 138 25.04 -4.48 -10.84
C THR A 138 25.35 -5.72 -9.98
N ASN A 139 24.94 -5.70 -8.71
CA ASN A 139 25.16 -6.82 -7.80
C ASN A 139 24.42 -8.09 -8.24
N GLU A 140 23.16 -7.98 -8.66
CA GLU A 140 22.39 -9.12 -9.15
C GLU A 140 22.97 -9.71 -10.44
N ILE A 141 23.33 -8.86 -11.41
CA ILE A 141 23.99 -9.30 -12.64
C ILE A 141 25.29 -10.02 -12.32
N SER A 142 26.10 -9.49 -11.41
CA SER A 142 27.37 -10.13 -11.01
C SER A 142 27.19 -11.48 -10.30
N ASN A 143 26.09 -11.66 -9.57
CA ASN A 143 25.75 -12.92 -8.93
C ASN A 143 25.28 -13.99 -9.93
N ILE A 144 24.55 -13.58 -10.98
CA ILE A 144 24.03 -14.50 -12.02
C ILE A 144 25.10 -14.81 -13.08
N TYR A 145 25.91 -13.80 -13.44
CA TYR A 145 26.97 -13.87 -14.44
C TYR A 145 28.33 -13.58 -13.81
N PRO A 146 28.92 -14.54 -13.08
CA PRO A 146 30.13 -14.29 -12.29
C PRO A 146 31.36 -13.95 -13.14
N LYS A 147 31.50 -14.49 -14.38
CA LYS A 147 32.48 -14.11 -15.43
C LYS A 147 32.06 -14.66 -16.80
N GLY A 148 31.92 -13.82 -17.83
CA GLY A 148 31.72 -14.24 -19.23
C GLY A 148 31.57 -13.04 -20.18
N ASP A 149 31.80 -13.24 -21.48
CA ASP A 149 31.73 -12.17 -22.50
C ASP A 149 30.28 -11.72 -22.84
N ASN A 150 29.27 -12.38 -22.27
CA ASN A 150 27.84 -12.14 -22.53
C ASN A 150 27.10 -11.71 -21.25
N VAL A 151 27.58 -10.66 -20.58
CA VAL A 151 26.86 -10.04 -19.45
C VAL A 151 25.86 -9.03 -20.01
N PRO A 152 24.54 -9.22 -19.85
CA PRO A 152 23.55 -8.26 -20.32
C PRO A 152 23.63 -6.95 -19.52
N GLU A 153 23.43 -5.82 -20.20
CA GLU A 153 23.40 -4.49 -19.57
C GLU A 153 22.15 -4.29 -18.69
N ARG A 154 21.08 -5.06 -18.94
CA ARG A 154 19.84 -5.10 -18.14
C ARG A 154 19.24 -6.50 -18.11
N LEU A 155 18.70 -6.92 -16.96
CA LEU A 155 17.88 -8.13 -16.86
C LEU A 155 16.48 -7.80 -17.39
N GLU A 156 16.13 -8.35 -18.55
CA GLU A 156 14.81 -8.19 -19.15
C GLU A 156 13.98 -9.47 -19.00
N MET A 157 12.70 -9.31 -18.69
CA MET A 157 11.72 -10.39 -18.84
C MET A 157 10.98 -10.18 -20.16
N HIS A 158 11.02 -11.18 -21.04
CA HIS A 158 10.07 -11.25 -22.14
C HIS A 158 8.69 -11.63 -21.58
N ASP A 159 7.82 -10.64 -21.43
CA ASP A 159 6.39 -10.90 -21.30
C ASP A 159 5.89 -11.53 -22.60
N GLU A 160 5.37 -12.75 -22.52
CA GLU A 160 4.73 -13.45 -23.66
C GLU A 160 3.55 -12.64 -24.27
N ASP A 161 3.04 -11.63 -23.56
CA ASP A 161 1.96 -10.75 -24.01
C ASP A 161 2.43 -9.59 -24.92
N HIS A 162 3.73 -9.31 -25.03
CA HIS A 162 4.26 -8.24 -25.88
C HIS A 162 4.50 -8.63 -27.35
N ARG A 163 4.16 -9.86 -27.75
CA ARG A 163 4.29 -10.31 -29.17
C ARG A 163 3.50 -9.47 -30.18
N GLN A 164 2.59 -8.59 -29.75
CA GLN A 164 1.85 -7.71 -30.67
C GLN A 164 2.50 -6.34 -30.91
N ASN A 165 3.35 -5.83 -30.00
CA ASN A 165 3.86 -4.46 -30.10
C ASN A 165 5.34 -4.32 -30.45
N GLU A 166 6.17 -5.37 -30.32
CA GLU A 166 7.57 -5.32 -30.74
C GLU A 166 7.78 -5.55 -32.26
N VAL A 167 6.74 -5.94 -32.99
CA VAL A 167 6.82 -6.21 -34.45
C VAL A 167 7.07 -4.94 -35.28
N ILE A 168 7.01 -3.74 -34.70
CA ILE A 168 7.05 -2.49 -35.48
C ILE A 168 8.47 -1.91 -35.69
N LYS A 169 9.51 -2.37 -34.99
CA LYS A 169 10.85 -1.73 -35.10
C LYS A 169 11.95 -2.49 -35.86
N ASN A 170 11.76 -3.74 -36.24
CA ASN A 170 12.71 -4.44 -37.11
C ASN A 170 12.11 -4.67 -38.51
N LYS A 171 12.52 -3.81 -39.46
CA LYS A 171 12.36 -4.07 -40.89
C LYS A 171 13.25 -5.24 -41.28
N ASP A 172 12.72 -6.45 -41.16
CA ASP A 172 12.97 -7.52 -42.13
C ASP A 172 11.62 -8.15 -42.45
N LYS A 173 11.24 -8.09 -43.73
CA LYS A 173 9.96 -8.60 -44.23
C LYS A 173 9.93 -10.13 -44.12
N PHE A 174 9.47 -10.67 -43.01
CA PHE A 174 8.99 -12.06 -42.96
C PHE A 174 7.48 -12.08 -43.24
N ASN A 175 7.13 -12.30 -44.51
CA ASN A 175 5.80 -12.74 -44.89
C ASN A 175 5.63 -14.19 -44.38
N LEU A 176 4.84 -14.42 -43.33
CA LEU A 176 4.32 -15.75 -43.05
C LEU A 176 2.99 -15.94 -43.82
N PRO A 177 2.95 -16.77 -44.86
CA PRO A 177 1.67 -17.25 -45.37
C PRO A 177 1.05 -18.21 -44.35
N THR A 178 -0.27 -18.14 -44.16
CA THR A 178 -1.04 -19.15 -43.43
C THR A 178 -0.94 -20.49 -44.17
N LYS A 179 0.05 -21.31 -43.81
CA LYS A 179 0.18 -22.69 -44.30
C LYS A 179 -0.77 -23.60 -43.52
N THR A 180 -1.37 -24.55 -44.21
CA THR A 180 -2.20 -25.59 -43.57
C THR A 180 -1.30 -26.54 -42.76
N LEU A 181 -1.87 -27.21 -41.75
CA LEU A 181 -1.13 -28.13 -40.88
C LEU A 181 -0.33 -29.18 -41.69
N ASP A 182 -0.93 -29.71 -42.76
CA ASP A 182 -0.30 -30.71 -43.63
C ASP A 182 0.89 -30.15 -44.42
N GLN A 183 0.84 -28.88 -44.84
CA GLN A 183 1.97 -28.22 -45.51
C GLN A 183 3.12 -27.95 -44.53
N SER A 184 2.81 -27.53 -43.31
CA SER A 184 3.81 -27.33 -42.26
C SER A 184 4.47 -28.64 -41.83
N MET A 185 3.73 -29.76 -41.83
CA MET A 185 4.29 -31.08 -41.54
C MET A 185 5.18 -31.61 -42.68
N ALA A 186 4.87 -31.29 -43.93
CA ALA A 186 5.67 -31.70 -45.09
C ALA A 186 7.00 -30.93 -45.21
N GLU A 187 7.04 -29.69 -44.71
CA GLU A 187 8.24 -28.83 -44.73
C GLU A 187 9.05 -28.88 -43.43
N ALA A 188 8.53 -29.51 -42.37
CA ALA A 188 9.23 -29.61 -41.10
C ALA A 188 10.46 -30.53 -41.23
N GLU A 189 11.65 -29.95 -41.14
CA GLU A 189 12.89 -30.71 -40.96
C GLU A 189 12.86 -31.39 -39.58
N ILE A 190 12.82 -32.73 -39.59
CA ILE A 190 12.89 -33.51 -38.35
C ILE A 190 14.31 -33.40 -37.81
N ASP A 191 14.45 -32.87 -36.60
CA ASP A 191 15.73 -32.81 -35.88
C ASP A 191 16.22 -34.24 -35.56
N THR A 192 17.06 -34.79 -36.43
CA THR A 192 17.63 -36.14 -36.30
C THR A 192 18.79 -36.20 -35.33
N SER A 193 19.26 -35.06 -34.78
CA SER A 193 20.41 -35.01 -33.87
C SER A 193 20.21 -35.75 -32.55
N ARG A 194 18.95 -36.11 -32.23
CA ARG A 194 18.52 -36.84 -31.03
C ARG A 194 18.03 -38.26 -31.29
N ILE A 195 18.18 -38.77 -32.51
CA ILE A 195 17.86 -40.16 -32.83
C ILE A 195 19.03 -41.03 -32.33
N ILE A 196 18.78 -41.85 -31.31
CA ILE A 196 19.77 -42.80 -30.80
C ILE A 196 19.73 -44.03 -31.71
N ASP A 197 20.80 -44.24 -32.48
CA ASP A 197 20.93 -45.42 -33.32
C ASP A 197 21.16 -46.66 -32.43
N PRO A 198 20.38 -47.76 -32.57
CA PRO A 198 20.49 -48.93 -31.69
C PRO A 198 21.89 -49.60 -31.69
N SER A 199 22.69 -49.33 -32.73
CA SER A 199 24.07 -49.80 -32.88
C SER A 199 25.10 -49.01 -32.05
N LEU A 200 24.75 -47.82 -31.55
CA LEU A 200 25.61 -46.94 -30.73
C LEU A 200 25.46 -47.16 -29.21
N GLY A 201 24.68 -48.18 -28.80
CA GLY A 201 24.31 -48.45 -27.40
C GLY A 201 25.45 -48.74 -26.40
N ASN A 202 26.72 -48.72 -26.81
CA ASN A 202 27.88 -48.95 -25.94
C ASN A 202 28.70 -47.68 -25.61
N THR A 203 28.40 -46.53 -26.23
CA THR A 203 29.07 -45.25 -25.91
C THR A 203 28.17 -44.37 -25.06
N ASN A 204 28.40 -44.36 -23.75
CA ASN A 204 27.60 -43.62 -22.77
C ASN A 204 27.56 -42.09 -22.98
N GLU A 205 28.42 -41.52 -23.84
CA GLU A 205 28.49 -40.07 -24.10
C GLU A 205 27.21 -39.50 -24.74
N ALA A 206 26.49 -40.26 -25.56
CA ALA A 206 25.24 -39.82 -26.17
C ALA A 206 24.06 -39.73 -25.16
N LEU A 207 24.14 -40.47 -24.06
CA LEU A 207 23.12 -40.47 -22.99
C LEU A 207 23.32 -39.31 -21.99
N TYR A 208 24.51 -38.69 -21.97
CA TYR A 208 24.85 -37.58 -21.09
C TYR A 208 24.80 -36.22 -21.78
N GLN A 209 24.08 -36.09 -22.90
CA GLN A 209 23.83 -34.79 -23.50
C GLN A 209 23.00 -33.95 -22.53
N TYR A 210 23.71 -33.13 -21.75
CA TYR A 210 23.13 -32.23 -20.77
C TYR A 210 22.27 -31.21 -21.50
N ILE A 211 20.95 -31.29 -21.30
CA ILE A 211 20.02 -30.25 -21.74
C ILE A 211 19.86 -29.30 -20.55
N PRO A 212 20.39 -28.07 -20.62
CA PRO A 212 20.12 -27.09 -19.59
C PRO A 212 18.62 -26.83 -19.52
N ALA A 213 18.09 -26.67 -18.31
CA ALA A 213 16.70 -26.29 -18.13
C ALA A 213 16.45 -24.96 -18.85
N THR A 214 15.62 -24.96 -19.89
CA THR A 214 15.29 -23.76 -20.66
C THR A 214 14.37 -22.82 -19.91
N LYS A 215 13.57 -23.35 -18.97
CA LYS A 215 12.67 -22.57 -18.12
C LYS A 215 12.48 -23.28 -16.78
N LEU A 216 12.74 -22.57 -15.68
CA LEU A 216 12.34 -22.99 -14.34
C LEU A 216 10.84 -22.72 -14.20
N LYS A 217 10.01 -23.75 -14.02
CA LYS A 217 8.57 -23.58 -13.73
C LYS A 217 8.38 -23.21 -12.27
N GLY A 218 7.60 -22.16 -11.99
CA GLY A 218 7.33 -21.69 -10.63
C GLY A 218 8.17 -20.50 -10.16
N ILE A 219 9.03 -19.96 -11.02
CA ILE A 219 9.61 -18.61 -10.89
C ILE A 219 8.88 -17.58 -11.75
N ASP A 220 7.74 -17.94 -12.36
CA ASP A 220 6.95 -17.00 -13.18
C ASP A 220 6.41 -15.82 -12.33
N ASP A 221 6.24 -16.03 -11.02
CA ASP A 221 5.91 -14.97 -10.03
C ASP A 221 7.15 -14.37 -9.34
N TRP A 222 8.35 -14.89 -9.63
CA TRP A 222 9.59 -14.42 -9.02
C TRP A 222 10.19 -13.31 -9.88
N VAL A 223 10.00 -12.08 -9.43
CA VAL A 223 10.58 -10.88 -10.07
C VAL A 223 11.91 -10.57 -9.36
N PRO A 224 13.04 -10.51 -10.09
CA PRO A 224 14.31 -10.02 -9.54
C PRO A 224 14.14 -8.63 -8.93
N GLU A 225 14.83 -8.32 -7.81
CA GLU A 225 14.66 -7.04 -7.14
C GLU A 225 15.14 -5.89 -8.04
N SER A 226 16.17 -6.12 -8.86
CA SER A 226 16.61 -5.15 -9.88
C SER A 226 15.54 -4.78 -10.92
N LEU A 227 14.68 -5.73 -11.31
CA LEU A 227 13.53 -5.51 -12.18
C LEU A 227 12.43 -4.71 -11.47
N HIS A 228 12.19 -4.98 -10.19
CA HIS A 228 11.27 -4.17 -9.37
C HIS A 228 11.72 -2.71 -9.29
N TYR A 229 13.02 -2.47 -9.14
CA TYR A 229 13.55 -1.11 -9.10
C TYR A 229 13.48 -0.39 -10.44
N SER A 230 13.46 -1.12 -11.54
CA SER A 230 13.38 -0.51 -12.87
C SER A 230 12.10 0.30 -13.12
N TYR A 231 11.03 0.03 -12.37
CA TYR A 231 9.78 0.82 -12.39
C TYR A 231 9.92 2.25 -11.84
N TYR A 232 10.99 2.57 -11.10
CA TYR A 232 11.24 3.92 -10.60
C TYR A 232 12.04 4.79 -11.57
N SER A 233 12.42 4.24 -12.74
CA SER A 233 13.14 5.00 -13.77
C SER A 233 12.30 6.20 -14.25
N LYS A 234 12.96 7.36 -14.39
CA LYS A 234 12.33 8.62 -14.81
C LYS A 234 12.10 8.71 -16.33
N ASP A 235 12.53 7.69 -17.08
CA ASP A 235 12.31 7.58 -18.52
C ASP A 235 10.82 7.26 -18.75
N LYS A 236 10.00 8.31 -18.72
CA LYS A 236 8.57 8.20 -18.96
C LYS A 236 8.32 8.17 -20.46
N ASP A 237 7.50 7.23 -20.91
CA ASP A 237 6.93 7.22 -22.26
C ASP A 237 5.95 8.38 -22.50
N PHE A 238 5.61 9.17 -21.46
CA PHE A 238 4.66 10.28 -21.52
C PHE A 238 5.10 11.49 -20.65
N PRO A 239 4.83 12.73 -21.10
CA PRO A 239 5.16 13.93 -20.34
C PRO A 239 4.27 14.06 -19.11
N LEU A 240 4.87 14.13 -17.92
CA LEU A 240 4.16 14.40 -16.67
C LEU A 240 4.44 15.85 -16.22
N SER A 241 3.42 16.71 -16.24
CA SER A 241 3.47 18.04 -15.62
C SER A 241 3.24 17.89 -14.12
N ILE A 242 4.25 18.23 -13.31
CA ILE A 242 4.11 18.32 -11.85
C ILE A 242 3.78 19.77 -11.53
N GLU A 243 2.54 20.03 -11.16
CA GLU A 243 2.12 21.36 -10.68
C GLU A 243 2.09 21.32 -9.15
N PRO A 244 2.87 22.18 -8.46
CA PRO A 244 2.81 22.24 -7.01
C PRO A 244 1.50 22.90 -6.58
N GLU A 245 0.63 22.14 -5.90
CA GLU A 245 -0.54 22.71 -5.24
C GLU A 245 -0.12 23.54 -4.02
N ALA A 246 -0.51 24.81 -4.01
CA ALA A 246 -0.09 25.77 -3.00
C ALA A 246 -0.99 25.79 -1.75
N GLU A 247 -2.27 25.41 -1.86
CA GLU A 247 -3.25 25.54 -0.79
C GLU A 247 -4.08 24.28 -0.58
N LEU A 248 -4.02 23.74 0.65
CA LEU A 248 -4.86 22.61 1.07
C LEU A 248 -6.27 23.12 1.42
N ASN A 249 -7.25 22.84 0.57
CA ASN A 249 -8.64 23.12 0.87
C ASN A 249 -9.23 22.05 1.82
N PHE A 250 -9.68 22.46 3.00
CA PHE A 250 -10.26 21.55 3.98
C PHE A 250 -11.80 21.61 3.93
N PRO A 251 -12.49 20.52 3.53
CA PRO A 251 -13.94 20.52 3.37
C PRO A 251 -14.69 20.96 4.62
N GLU A 252 -15.77 21.74 4.44
CA GLU A 252 -16.47 22.36 5.57
C GLU A 252 -17.07 21.33 6.53
N HIS A 253 -17.70 20.30 5.99
CA HIS A 253 -18.41 19.28 6.74
C HIS A 253 -17.53 18.13 7.21
N LEU A 254 -16.28 18.03 6.73
CA LEU A 254 -15.38 16.98 7.18
C LEU A 254 -14.86 17.33 8.59
N LYS A 255 -15.18 16.48 9.56
CA LYS A 255 -14.77 16.67 10.96
C LYS A 255 -13.82 15.56 11.38
N VAL A 256 -12.54 15.90 11.57
CA VAL A 256 -11.48 14.94 11.92
C VAL A 256 -10.81 15.37 13.21
N PHE A 257 -10.74 14.46 14.18
CA PHE A 257 -10.16 14.72 15.50
C PHE A 257 -8.89 13.92 15.72
N THR A 258 -7.91 14.53 16.37
CA THR A 258 -6.65 13.91 16.75
C THR A 258 -6.23 14.39 18.14
N TYR A 259 -5.55 13.53 18.90
CA TYR A 259 -4.88 13.97 20.13
C TYR A 259 -3.58 14.70 19.79
N GLU A 260 -3.10 15.57 20.68
CA GLU A 260 -1.80 16.21 20.51
C GLU A 260 -0.64 15.19 20.54
N MET A 261 0.53 15.64 20.12
CA MET A 261 1.76 14.86 20.31
C MET A 261 2.01 14.73 21.82
N ASP A 262 2.32 13.53 22.27
CA ASP A 262 2.60 13.21 23.69
C ASP A 262 1.45 13.43 24.69
N SER A 263 0.20 13.56 24.21
CA SER A 263 -1.00 13.49 25.05
C SER A 263 -1.04 12.21 25.91
N GLU A 264 -1.57 12.33 27.14
CA GLU A 264 -1.81 11.21 28.06
C GLU A 264 -2.76 10.16 27.43
N SER A 265 -3.73 10.64 26.65
CA SER A 265 -4.63 9.79 25.87
C SER A 265 -4.08 9.61 24.46
N ARG A 266 -3.75 8.37 24.10
CA ARG A 266 -3.25 8.00 22.76
C ARG A 266 -4.29 7.33 21.88
N ASP A 267 -5.22 6.60 22.50
CA ASP A 267 -6.22 5.81 21.80
C ASP A 267 -7.61 6.43 21.95
N PHE A 268 -8.38 6.43 20.86
CA PHE A 268 -9.80 6.75 20.93
C PHE A 268 -10.56 5.59 21.58
N PRO A 269 -11.67 5.87 22.30
CA PRO A 269 -12.54 4.82 22.80
C PRO A 269 -13.18 4.03 21.64
N GLU A 270 -13.97 3.02 21.94
CA GLU A 270 -14.73 2.34 20.89
C GLU A 270 -15.85 3.26 20.37
N PRO A 271 -16.08 3.33 19.04
CA PRO A 271 -17.21 4.04 18.47
C PRO A 271 -18.55 3.57 19.04
N ARG A 272 -19.43 4.52 19.32
CA ARG A 272 -20.77 4.27 19.88
C ARG A 272 -21.83 4.49 18.81
N ARG A 273 -22.97 3.84 18.98
CA ARG A 273 -24.13 4.05 18.12
C ARG A 273 -24.83 5.34 18.53
N CYS A 274 -25.10 6.18 17.55
CA CYS A 274 -25.93 7.39 17.65
C CYS A 274 -27.41 7.04 17.76
N GLN A 275 -28.24 8.05 18.00
CA GLN A 275 -29.70 7.91 17.99
C GLN A 275 -30.23 7.40 16.64
N THR A 276 -29.54 7.74 15.55
CA THR A 276 -29.81 7.26 14.19
C THR A 276 -29.42 5.79 13.96
N GLY A 277 -28.80 5.13 14.93
CA GLY A 277 -28.38 3.73 14.83
C GLY A 277 -27.09 3.51 14.05
N VAL A 278 -26.41 4.56 13.57
CA VAL A 278 -25.07 4.48 12.96
C VAL A 278 -23.97 4.83 13.97
N TYR A 279 -22.72 4.45 13.70
CA TYR A 279 -21.59 4.80 14.57
C TYR A 279 -21.29 6.30 14.54
N ASN A 280 -20.85 6.83 15.67
CA ASN A 280 -20.64 8.26 15.88
C ASN A 280 -19.34 8.80 15.24
N TYR A 281 -18.30 7.97 15.12
CA TYR A 281 -17.09 8.28 14.35
C TYR A 281 -16.39 7.01 13.86
N TYR A 282 -15.45 7.19 12.94
CA TYR A 282 -14.62 6.13 12.36
C TYR A 282 -13.13 6.36 12.68
N PRO A 283 -12.48 5.45 13.43
CA PRO A 283 -11.05 5.52 13.68
C PRO A 283 -10.26 5.04 12.45
N MET A 284 -9.35 5.87 11.94
CA MET A 284 -8.48 5.50 10.82
C MET A 284 -7.15 6.22 10.86
N ASP A 285 -6.21 5.79 10.02
CA ASP A 285 -4.94 6.46 9.86
C ASP A 285 -5.11 7.82 9.15
N CYS A 286 -4.40 8.85 9.64
CA CYS A 286 -4.48 10.20 9.11
C CYS A 286 -3.97 10.28 7.66
N GLY A 287 -2.96 9.48 7.28
CA GLY A 287 -2.49 9.42 5.89
C GLY A 287 -3.59 8.98 4.91
N SER A 288 -4.53 8.14 5.38
CA SER A 288 -5.70 7.77 4.60
C SER A 288 -6.76 8.87 4.48
N VAL A 289 -6.77 9.87 5.38
CA VAL A 289 -7.62 11.07 5.25
C VAL A 289 -6.96 12.07 4.31
N LEU A 290 -5.64 12.29 4.46
CA LEU A 290 -4.87 13.21 3.64
C LEU A 290 -4.95 12.87 2.14
N SER A 291 -4.93 11.58 1.81
CA SER A 291 -5.13 11.12 0.43
C SER A 291 -6.47 11.50 -0.19
N VAL A 292 -7.54 11.65 0.61
CA VAL A 292 -8.84 12.13 0.12
C VAL A 292 -8.87 13.65 0.04
N LEU A 293 -8.22 14.35 0.97
CA LEU A 293 -8.05 15.80 0.90
C LEU A 293 -7.25 16.22 -0.35
N ALA A 294 -6.24 15.44 -0.72
CA ALA A 294 -5.43 15.66 -1.92
C ALA A 294 -6.17 15.43 -3.24
N LEU A 295 -7.37 14.83 -3.23
CA LEU A 295 -8.22 14.79 -4.43
C LEU A 295 -8.87 16.15 -4.72
N ASN A 296 -8.91 17.03 -3.71
CA ASN A 296 -9.55 18.34 -3.77
C ASN A 296 -10.97 18.25 -4.38
N LEU A 297 -11.81 17.40 -3.78
CA LEU A 297 -13.18 17.16 -4.25
C LEU A 297 -13.96 18.47 -4.32
N THR A 298 -14.80 18.60 -5.34
CA THR A 298 -15.72 19.73 -5.51
C THR A 298 -17.18 19.27 -5.45
N PRO A 299 -18.13 20.16 -5.11
CA PRO A 299 -19.54 19.81 -5.07
C PRO A 299 -20.04 19.29 -6.43
N GLY A 300 -20.55 18.06 -6.46
CA GLY A 300 -21.06 17.42 -7.67
C GLY A 300 -20.11 16.42 -8.32
N ASP A 301 -18.87 16.28 -7.83
CA ASP A 301 -17.89 15.36 -8.40
C ASP A 301 -18.39 13.90 -8.41
N ARG A 302 -18.06 13.19 -9.49
CA ARG A 302 -18.18 11.74 -9.62
C ARG A 302 -16.82 11.11 -9.33
N LEU A 303 -16.71 10.53 -8.14
CA LEU A 303 -15.47 9.94 -7.63
C LEU A 303 -15.40 8.43 -7.92
N LEU A 304 -14.29 7.98 -8.49
CA LEU A 304 -13.94 6.57 -8.58
C LEU A 304 -12.93 6.17 -7.50
N ASP A 305 -13.24 5.16 -6.70
CA ASP A 305 -12.30 4.49 -5.79
C ASP A 305 -11.98 3.09 -6.33
N LEU A 306 -10.85 2.97 -7.02
CA LEU A 306 -10.49 1.77 -7.79
C LEU A 306 -10.13 0.55 -6.92
N CYS A 307 -9.75 0.78 -5.67
CA CYS A 307 -9.30 -0.24 -4.71
C CYS A 307 -9.95 0.01 -3.35
N SER A 308 -11.28 0.02 -3.35
CA SER A 308 -12.06 0.61 -2.29
C SER A 308 -12.09 -0.22 -1.01
N ALA A 309 -12.17 -1.55 -1.09
CA ALA A 309 -12.34 -2.36 0.12
C ALA A 309 -11.11 -2.18 1.04
N PRO A 310 -11.28 -1.92 2.36
CA PRO A 310 -12.50 -2.06 3.17
C PRO A 310 -13.55 -0.93 3.08
N GLY A 311 -13.24 0.21 2.46
CA GLY A 311 -14.17 1.32 2.21
C GLY A 311 -13.84 2.63 2.95
N GLY A 312 -12.73 2.70 3.68
CA GLY A 312 -12.43 3.85 4.55
C GLY A 312 -12.20 5.18 3.82
N LYS A 313 -11.59 5.16 2.63
CA LYS A 313 -11.36 6.36 1.82
C LYS A 313 -12.64 6.88 1.18
N ALA A 314 -13.39 5.98 0.54
CA ALA A 314 -14.75 6.26 0.09
C ALA A 314 -15.64 6.81 1.22
N LEU A 315 -15.54 6.27 2.45
CA LEU A 315 -16.25 6.84 3.60
C LEU A 315 -15.82 8.27 3.89
N VAL A 316 -14.51 8.57 3.94
CA VAL A 316 -14.04 9.95 4.14
C VAL A 316 -14.55 10.88 3.04
N ALA A 317 -14.54 10.43 1.78
CA ALA A 317 -15.09 11.20 0.66
C ALA A 317 -16.58 11.50 0.86
N LEU A 318 -17.38 10.50 1.27
CA LEU A 318 -18.79 10.70 1.60
C LEU A 318 -19.00 11.62 2.81
N GLN A 319 -18.10 11.62 3.79
CA GLN A 319 -18.17 12.54 4.94
C GLN A 319 -17.83 13.98 4.57
N THR A 320 -17.26 14.25 3.38
CA THR A 320 -17.11 15.63 2.88
C THR A 320 -18.44 16.24 2.44
N LEU A 321 -19.43 15.40 2.09
CA LEU A 321 -20.71 15.79 1.49
C LEU A 321 -20.58 16.56 0.16
N LEU A 322 -19.45 16.41 -0.53
CA LEU A 322 -19.16 17.05 -1.82
C LEU A 322 -19.53 16.18 -3.04
N PRO A 323 -19.12 14.89 -3.13
CA PRO A 323 -19.36 14.11 -4.33
C PRO A 323 -20.85 13.76 -4.49
N ASP A 324 -21.34 13.79 -5.73
CA ASP A 324 -22.69 13.32 -6.07
C ASP A 324 -22.75 11.79 -6.09
N VAL A 325 -21.69 11.16 -6.63
CA VAL A 325 -21.56 9.70 -6.74
C VAL A 325 -20.14 9.28 -6.38
N VAL A 326 -20.03 8.21 -5.60
CA VAL A 326 -18.78 7.49 -5.28
C VAL A 326 -18.90 6.06 -5.79
N VAL A 327 -18.07 5.68 -6.75
CA VAL A 327 -18.00 4.33 -7.30
C VAL A 327 -16.88 3.56 -6.62
N CYS A 328 -17.26 2.58 -5.80
CA CYS A 328 -16.35 1.72 -5.05
C CYS A 328 -16.07 0.43 -5.85
N ASN A 329 -14.90 0.35 -6.47
CA ASN A 329 -14.41 -0.86 -7.13
C ASN A 329 -13.40 -1.61 -6.24
N ASP A 330 -13.49 -2.94 -6.16
CA ASP A 330 -12.41 -3.76 -5.59
C ASP A 330 -12.41 -5.15 -6.23
N ILE A 331 -11.22 -5.65 -6.58
CA ILE A 331 -11.05 -6.93 -7.26
C ILE A 331 -11.48 -8.13 -6.38
N SER A 332 -11.35 -8.00 -5.07
CA SER A 332 -11.61 -9.09 -4.14
C SER A 332 -13.07 -9.10 -3.72
N ILE A 333 -13.86 -9.95 -4.38
CA ILE A 333 -15.27 -10.18 -4.04
C ILE A 333 -15.46 -10.46 -2.54
N SER A 334 -14.53 -11.19 -1.91
CA SER A 334 -14.60 -11.45 -0.46
C SER A 334 -14.51 -10.17 0.37
N ARG A 335 -13.64 -9.23 -0.01
CA ARG A 335 -13.47 -7.94 0.67
C ARG A 335 -14.63 -7.00 0.36
N SER A 336 -15.08 -6.94 -0.91
CA SER A 336 -16.26 -6.17 -1.34
C SER A 336 -17.55 -6.64 -0.67
N ASN A 337 -17.71 -7.94 -0.43
CA ASN A 337 -18.91 -8.47 0.22
C ASN A 337 -18.88 -8.33 1.75
N ARG A 338 -17.71 -8.50 2.38
CA ARG A 338 -17.61 -8.49 3.86
C ARG A 338 -17.59 -7.10 4.45
N THR A 339 -17.15 -6.08 3.71
CA THR A 339 -16.63 -4.87 4.32
C THR A 339 -17.42 -3.63 3.92
N PRO A 340 -17.49 -3.17 2.67
CA PRO A 340 -18.27 -1.97 2.34
C PRO A 340 -19.74 -2.01 2.78
N LYS A 341 -20.54 -3.03 2.40
CA LYS A 341 -21.97 -3.07 2.74
C LYS A 341 -22.26 -3.07 4.24
N LYS A 342 -21.48 -3.83 5.02
CA LYS A 342 -21.59 -3.87 6.49
C LYS A 342 -21.10 -2.57 7.13
N TYR A 343 -20.06 -1.95 6.57
CA TYR A 343 -19.43 -0.77 7.15
C TYR A 343 -20.24 0.48 6.82
N PHE A 344 -20.61 0.66 5.56
CA PHE A 344 -21.52 1.72 5.12
C PHE A 344 -22.90 1.58 5.75
N GLY A 345 -23.47 0.37 5.86
CA GLY A 345 -24.71 0.17 6.62
C GLY A 345 -24.61 0.48 8.11
N SER A 346 -23.39 0.54 8.66
CA SER A 346 -23.16 0.94 10.06
C SER A 346 -22.79 2.41 10.27
N THR A 347 -22.49 3.14 9.20
CA THR A 347 -22.02 4.54 9.25
C THR A 347 -22.93 5.48 8.47
N ILE A 348 -23.58 5.04 7.41
CA ILE A 348 -24.50 5.86 6.63
C ILE A 348 -25.92 5.53 7.05
N PHE A 349 -26.68 6.55 7.43
CA PHE A 349 -28.07 6.40 7.83
C PHE A 349 -28.91 5.96 6.62
N ASP A 350 -29.78 4.98 6.85
CA ASP A 350 -30.71 4.45 5.83
C ASP A 350 -30.07 3.89 4.55
N PHE A 351 -28.81 3.42 4.63
CA PHE A 351 -28.01 2.98 3.49
C PHE A 351 -28.71 1.93 2.58
N GLU A 352 -29.42 0.97 3.17
CA GLU A 352 -30.05 -0.13 2.41
C GLU A 352 -31.45 0.21 1.86
N THR A 353 -32.04 1.29 2.37
CA THR A 353 -33.46 1.61 2.24
C THR A 353 -33.68 2.87 1.41
N SER A 354 -32.76 3.83 1.51
CA SER A 354 -32.80 5.07 0.74
C SER A 354 -32.22 4.88 -0.66
N THR A 355 -33.07 5.04 -1.67
CA THR A 355 -32.67 5.05 -3.09
C THR A 355 -31.70 6.18 -3.41
N ARG A 356 -31.77 7.31 -2.69
CA ARG A 356 -30.83 8.43 -2.86
C ARG A 356 -29.44 8.07 -2.36
N VAL A 357 -29.35 7.48 -1.16
CA VAL A 357 -28.07 7.07 -0.57
C VAL A 357 -27.45 5.88 -1.32
N ALA A 358 -28.28 4.95 -1.78
CA ALA A 358 -27.86 3.86 -2.64
C ALA A 358 -27.36 4.35 -4.02
N GLY A 359 -27.90 5.47 -4.53
CA GLY A 359 -27.42 6.12 -5.75
C GLY A 359 -26.07 6.82 -5.57
N THR A 360 -25.77 7.32 -4.37
CA THR A 360 -24.51 7.99 -4.05
C THR A 360 -23.33 7.03 -3.90
N CYS A 361 -23.54 5.74 -3.62
CA CYS A 361 -22.46 4.76 -3.45
C CYS A 361 -22.70 3.49 -4.27
N LEU A 362 -21.98 3.36 -5.38
CA LEU A 362 -22.10 2.23 -6.31
C LEU A 362 -20.96 1.25 -6.12
N TYR A 363 -21.21 -0.05 -6.32
CA TYR A 363 -20.19 -1.10 -6.19
C TYR A 363 -19.91 -1.78 -7.50
N SER A 364 -18.62 -2.04 -7.75
CA SER A 364 -18.16 -2.83 -8.88
C SER A 364 -16.99 -3.74 -8.49
N ASN A 365 -16.73 -4.77 -9.30
CA ASN A 365 -15.71 -5.78 -9.06
C ASN A 365 -14.91 -6.10 -10.34
N VAL A 366 -14.52 -5.06 -11.07
CA VAL A 366 -13.82 -5.17 -12.35
C VAL A 366 -12.34 -5.45 -12.10
N ARG A 367 -11.81 -6.51 -12.74
CA ARG A 367 -10.43 -6.99 -12.55
C ARG A 367 -9.35 -6.11 -13.17
N ARG A 368 -9.63 -5.46 -14.30
CA ARG A 368 -8.66 -4.60 -14.99
C ARG A 368 -8.99 -3.14 -14.69
N SER A 369 -8.26 -2.55 -13.75
CA SER A 369 -8.37 -1.11 -13.42
C SER A 369 -8.14 -0.22 -14.65
N GLY A 370 -7.27 -0.62 -15.58
CA GLY A 370 -7.02 0.09 -16.84
C GLY A 370 -8.13 0.06 -17.89
N TYR A 371 -9.25 -0.65 -17.63
CA TYR A 371 -10.41 -0.71 -18.52
C TYR A 371 -11.72 -0.43 -17.77
N PHE A 372 -11.65 0.23 -16.60
CA PHE A 372 -12.86 0.66 -15.91
C PHE A 372 -13.46 1.85 -16.65
N ILE A 373 -14.44 1.58 -17.50
CA ILE A 373 -15.14 2.58 -18.29
C ILE A 373 -16.57 2.66 -17.76
N ASP A 374 -16.98 3.87 -17.37
CA ASP A 374 -18.36 4.22 -17.10
C ASP A 374 -18.83 5.19 -18.18
N ASP A 375 -20.08 5.06 -18.62
CA ASP A 375 -20.64 5.83 -19.75
C ASP A 375 -20.66 7.34 -19.45
N GLN A 376 -20.61 7.72 -18.17
CA GLN A 376 -20.65 9.09 -17.69
C GLN A 376 -19.27 9.64 -17.23
N GLY A 377 -18.19 8.85 -17.31
CA GLY A 377 -16.83 9.27 -16.91
C GLY A 377 -16.60 9.41 -15.40
N PHE A 378 -15.50 10.03 -14.97
CA PHE A 378 -15.21 10.35 -13.56
C PHE A 378 -14.41 11.64 -13.49
N ASP A 379 -14.80 12.56 -12.63
CA ASP A 379 -14.08 13.84 -12.44
C ASP A 379 -12.80 13.63 -11.63
N LYS A 380 -12.87 12.73 -10.64
CA LYS A 380 -11.77 12.42 -9.72
C LYS A 380 -11.62 10.93 -9.57
N THR A 381 -10.39 10.45 -9.61
CA THR A 381 -10.07 9.03 -9.40
C THR A 381 -9.04 8.86 -8.30
N SER A 382 -9.36 7.98 -7.36
CA SER A 382 -8.46 7.55 -6.29
C SER A 382 -7.98 6.13 -6.52
N VAL A 383 -6.66 5.94 -6.46
CA VAL A 383 -6.03 4.63 -6.67
C VAL A 383 -5.18 4.28 -5.47
N SER A 384 -5.69 3.38 -4.64
CA SER A 384 -4.96 2.81 -3.49
C SER A 384 -4.41 1.44 -3.84
N THR A 385 -3.22 1.35 -4.42
CA THR A 385 -2.65 0.07 -4.84
C THR A 385 -2.25 -0.81 -3.65
N MET A 386 -2.33 -2.12 -3.82
CA MET A 386 -1.73 -3.06 -2.86
C MET A 386 -0.20 -2.90 -2.92
N SER A 387 0.42 -2.63 -1.78
CA SER A 387 1.87 -2.40 -1.68
C SER A 387 2.48 -3.31 -0.61
N ASP A 388 3.73 -3.73 -0.80
CA ASP A 388 4.50 -4.58 0.13
C ASP A 388 5.00 -3.82 1.39
N THR A 389 4.38 -2.69 1.68
CA THR A 389 4.95 -1.69 2.60
C THR A 389 4.61 -1.99 4.06
N GLY A 390 5.61 -1.83 4.93
CA GLY A 390 5.50 -2.02 6.37
C GLY A 390 4.41 -1.14 6.96
N ASN A 391 3.61 -1.71 7.87
CA ASN A 391 2.48 -1.05 8.54
C ASN A 391 1.78 0.02 7.67
N TYR A 392 1.17 -0.41 6.55
CA TYR A 392 0.17 0.35 5.80
C TYR A 392 0.65 1.67 5.16
N MET A 393 1.78 1.67 4.46
CA MET A 393 2.11 2.76 3.53
C MET A 393 1.21 2.65 2.29
N LYS A 394 0.00 3.21 2.39
CA LYS A 394 -0.95 3.28 1.27
C LYS A 394 -0.53 4.40 0.35
N VAL A 395 0.13 4.06 -0.74
CA VAL A 395 0.31 5.01 -1.84
C VAL A 395 -1.07 5.20 -2.47
N THR A 396 -1.58 6.42 -2.36
CA THR A 396 -2.85 6.79 -3.00
C THR A 396 -2.53 7.80 -4.06
N PHE A 397 -2.81 7.46 -5.31
CA PHE A 397 -2.73 8.42 -6.40
C PHE A 397 -4.09 9.09 -6.56
N ALA A 398 -4.06 10.41 -6.65
CA ALA A 398 -5.18 11.25 -7.01
C ALA A 398 -4.97 11.65 -8.48
N PHE A 399 -5.98 11.40 -9.30
CA PHE A 399 -6.00 11.85 -10.69
C PHE A 399 -7.21 12.75 -10.89
N GLU A 400 -6.97 13.89 -11.54
CA GLU A 400 -7.98 14.76 -12.11
C GLU A 400 -8.01 14.50 -13.62
N SER A 401 -9.21 14.35 -14.16
CA SER A 401 -9.46 14.03 -15.58
C SER A 401 -9.32 15.24 -16.49
#